data_AF-A0A7K1WTA9-F1
#
_entry.id   AF-A0A7K1WTA9-F1
#
_cell.length_a   1.000
_cell.length_b   1.000
_cell.length_c   1.000
_cell.angle_alpha   90.00
_cell.angle_beta   90.00
_cell.angle_gamma   90.00
#
_symmetry.space_group_name_H-M   'P 1'
#
loop_
_entity.id
_entity.type
_entity.pdbx_description
1 polymer ?
#
loop_
_entity_poly.entity_id
_entity_poly.type
_entity_poly.pdbx_seq_one_letter_code
_entity_poly.pdbx_strand_id
1 'polypeptide(L)'
;MIGKLLLLVSFFSFSYVESQNNDDSNVVEDNSISTQLYTKCFENLNQGNEIFIKYPEINKSMFCSLITCSFLLSYKETDLQIAGEQRLIGIATQLFKEGNPVYLVSGLDSSFETKKKNESIDDDNHIVYISYAECTSPTFLSKAADIVNKQTLSLIKKECRK
;
A
#
# COMPACT_ATOMS: atom_id res chain seq x y z
N MET A 1 32.55 9.34 -50.73
CA MET A 1 31.63 10.12 -49.87
C MET A 1 30.34 9.36 -49.48
N ILE A 2 30.26 8.04 -49.69
CA ILE A 2 29.03 7.25 -49.43
C ILE A 2 29.06 6.53 -48.07
N GLY A 3 30.25 6.13 -47.58
CA GLY A 3 30.38 5.42 -46.30
C GLY A 3 30.05 6.24 -45.05
N LYS A 4 30.17 7.58 -45.11
CA LYS A 4 29.79 8.46 -43.99
C LYS A 4 28.28 8.66 -43.86
N LEU A 5 27.52 8.46 -44.95
CA LEU A 5 26.06 8.61 -44.95
C LEU A 5 25.37 7.40 -44.30
N LEU A 6 25.91 6.19 -44.52
CA LEU A 6 25.38 4.95 -43.94
C LEU A 6 25.50 4.88 -42.41
N LEU A 7 26.56 5.47 -41.84
CA LEU A 7 26.75 5.55 -40.38
C LEU A 7 25.75 6.49 -39.70
N LEU A 8 25.30 7.55 -40.39
CA LEU A 8 24.30 8.48 -39.86
C LEU A 8 22.89 7.88 -39.87
N VAL A 9 22.55 7.04 -40.85
CA VAL A 9 21.23 6.39 -40.93
C VAL A 9 21.07 5.32 -39.86
N SER A 10 22.13 4.58 -39.52
CA SER A 10 22.08 3.54 -38.48
C SER A 10 21.93 4.08 -37.06
N PHE A 11 22.19 5.37 -36.82
CA PHE A 11 22.06 5.97 -35.48
C PHE A 11 20.63 6.40 -35.14
N PHE A 12 19.75 6.52 -36.14
CA PHE A 12 18.34 6.89 -35.95
C PHE A 12 17.40 5.70 -35.77
N SER A 13 17.90 4.46 -35.85
CA SER A 13 17.08 3.25 -35.74
C SER A 13 16.86 2.76 -34.30
N PHE A 14 17.44 3.41 -33.30
CA PHE A 14 17.29 3.03 -31.90
C PHE A 14 16.50 4.10 -31.15
N SER A 15 15.18 4.01 -31.22
CA SER A 15 14.22 4.32 -30.13
C SER A 15 12.80 4.39 -30.70
N TYR A 16 12.20 3.24 -30.96
CA TYR A 16 10.76 3.08 -30.74
C TYR A 16 10.64 2.20 -29.50
N VAL A 17 10.78 2.83 -28.32
CA VAL A 17 10.20 2.26 -27.11
C VAL A 17 8.74 2.70 -27.16
N GLU A 18 7.86 1.83 -27.64
CA GLU A 18 6.45 2.00 -27.36
C GLU A 18 6.28 1.87 -25.85
N SER A 19 5.92 2.98 -25.19
CA SER A 19 5.28 2.86 -23.87
C SER A 19 4.05 1.99 -24.06
N GLN A 20 3.78 1.06 -23.14
CA GLN A 20 2.45 0.50 -22.98
C GLN A 20 1.52 1.59 -22.43
N ASN A 21 1.30 2.65 -23.20
CA ASN A 21 0.12 3.47 -23.02
C ASN A 21 -0.96 2.77 -23.82
N ASN A 22 -1.65 1.83 -23.16
CA ASN A 22 -3.01 1.56 -23.59
C ASN A 22 -3.73 2.90 -23.64
N ASP A 23 -4.34 3.14 -24.79
CA ASP A 23 -5.20 4.26 -25.09
C ASP A 23 -6.51 4.13 -24.27
N ASP A 24 -6.38 4.09 -22.95
CA ASP A 24 -7.46 4.04 -21.97
C ASP A 24 -7.21 5.18 -20.97
N SER A 25 -7.51 6.40 -21.41
CA SER A 25 -7.76 7.53 -20.52
C SER A 25 -9.05 7.38 -19.70
N ASN A 26 -9.67 6.19 -19.74
CA ASN A 26 -10.62 5.76 -18.73
C ASN A 26 -9.82 5.45 -17.46
N VAL A 27 -9.79 6.38 -16.51
CA VAL A 27 -9.39 6.07 -15.14
C VAL A 27 -10.36 4.98 -14.66
N VAL A 28 -9.95 3.72 -14.78
CA VAL A 28 -10.72 2.59 -14.26
C VAL A 28 -10.66 2.71 -12.75
N GLU A 29 -11.75 3.16 -12.15
CA GLU A 29 -11.90 3.19 -10.70
C GLU A 29 -11.85 1.75 -10.18
N ASP A 30 -10.76 1.40 -9.50
CA ASP A 30 -10.62 0.09 -8.89
C ASP A 30 -11.49 -0.02 -7.66
N ASN A 31 -12.65 -0.65 -7.83
CA ASN A 31 -13.63 -0.91 -6.78
C ASN A 31 -13.34 -2.22 -6.02
N SER A 32 -12.14 -2.81 -6.15
CA SER A 32 -11.77 -4.02 -5.41
C SER A 32 -11.86 -3.83 -3.89
N ILE A 33 -12.17 -4.91 -3.17
CA ILE A 33 -12.14 -4.91 -1.69
C ILE A 33 -10.77 -4.47 -1.16
N SER A 34 -9.70 -4.82 -1.88
CA SER A 34 -8.33 -4.42 -1.53
C SER A 34 -8.17 -2.91 -1.56
N THR A 35 -8.59 -2.23 -2.63
CA THR A 35 -8.51 -0.77 -2.76
C THR A 35 -9.44 -0.08 -1.76
N GLN A 36 -10.64 -0.61 -1.55
CA GLN A 36 -11.58 -0.11 -0.53
C GLN A 36 -10.97 -0.14 0.87
N LEU A 37 -10.39 -1.28 1.29
CA LEU A 37 -9.81 -1.41 2.64
C LEU A 37 -8.50 -0.64 2.79
N TYR A 38 -7.69 -0.53 1.73
CA TYR A 38 -6.43 0.22 1.79
C TYR A 38 -6.66 1.73 1.97
N THR A 39 -7.73 2.24 1.36
CA THR A 39 -8.07 3.68 1.37
C THR A 39 -9.15 4.05 2.39
N LYS A 40 -9.84 3.08 3.01
CA LYS A 40 -10.87 3.29 4.03
C LYS A 40 -10.38 4.22 5.14
N CYS A 41 -11.11 5.32 5.35
CA CYS A 41 -10.83 6.31 6.38
C CYS A 41 -11.51 5.91 7.70
N PHE A 42 -10.72 5.79 8.77
CA PHE A 42 -11.16 5.46 10.13
C PHE A 42 -11.24 6.74 10.96
N GLU A 43 -12.42 7.37 11.01
CA GLU A 43 -12.63 8.68 11.65
C GLU A 43 -12.32 8.68 13.16
N ASN A 44 -12.57 7.57 13.83
CA ASN A 44 -12.42 7.42 15.29
C ASN A 44 -11.06 6.81 15.71
N LEU A 45 -10.01 7.08 14.94
CA LEU A 45 -8.66 6.60 15.26
C LEU A 45 -8.02 7.47 16.36
N ASN A 46 -8.05 6.94 17.58
CA ASN A 46 -7.55 7.63 18.78
C ASN A 46 -6.05 7.42 19.02
N GLN A 47 -5.47 6.37 18.43
CA GLN A 47 -4.08 6.02 18.54
C GLN A 47 -3.18 7.11 17.93
N GLY A 48 -2.13 7.50 18.63
CA GLY A 48 -1.18 8.52 18.16
C GLY A 48 -1.75 9.94 18.06
N ASN A 49 -2.89 10.26 18.69
CA ASN A 49 -3.52 11.59 18.58
C ASN A 49 -2.66 12.75 19.09
N GLU A 50 -1.81 12.49 20.08
CA GLU A 50 -0.98 13.50 20.74
C GLU A 50 -0.05 14.23 19.75
N ILE A 51 0.34 13.55 18.67
CA ILE A 51 1.27 14.12 17.69
C ILE A 51 0.68 15.32 16.93
N PHE A 52 -0.63 15.33 16.69
CA PHE A 52 -1.28 16.42 15.95
C PHE A 52 -1.53 17.66 16.81
N ILE A 53 -1.40 17.53 18.13
CA ILE A 53 -1.33 18.68 19.04
C ILE A 53 0.06 19.31 18.95
N LYS A 54 1.10 18.48 18.85
CA LYS A 54 2.49 18.93 18.75
C LYS A 54 2.84 19.53 17.37
N TYR A 55 2.29 18.97 16.31
CA TYR A 55 2.49 19.39 14.91
C TYR A 55 1.13 19.81 14.29
N PRO A 56 0.59 20.99 14.64
CA PRO A 56 -0.74 21.42 14.23
C PRO A 56 -0.88 21.65 12.71
N GLU A 57 0.23 21.86 12.00
CA GLU A 57 0.28 21.93 10.53
C GLU A 57 -0.02 20.59 9.85
N ILE A 58 0.12 19.48 10.58
CA ILE A 58 -0.19 18.14 10.11
C ILE A 58 -1.67 17.87 10.40
N ASN A 59 -2.50 17.93 9.36
CA ASN A 59 -3.92 17.68 9.52
C ASN A 59 -4.20 16.21 9.88
N LYS A 60 -4.69 15.96 11.10
CA LYS A 60 -5.10 14.63 11.58
C LYS A 60 -6.03 13.91 10.60
N SER A 61 -6.98 14.61 9.98
CA SER A 61 -7.96 13.98 9.08
C SER A 61 -7.33 13.39 7.82
N MET A 62 -6.11 13.81 7.47
CA MET A 62 -5.35 13.23 6.36
C MET A 62 -4.89 11.81 6.69
N PHE A 63 -4.61 11.51 7.97
CA PHE A 63 -4.00 10.25 8.41
C PHE A 63 -5.03 9.32 9.04
N CYS A 64 -6.00 8.89 8.24
CA CYS A 64 -7.09 8.03 8.69
C CYS A 64 -7.16 6.66 8.00
N SER A 65 -6.40 6.38 6.94
CA SER A 65 -6.41 5.10 6.24
C SER A 65 -5.05 4.39 6.33
N LEU A 66 -4.99 3.11 5.91
CA LEU A 66 -3.73 2.37 5.87
C LEU A 66 -2.70 3.09 4.99
N ILE A 67 -3.11 3.48 3.78
CA ILE A 67 -2.23 4.18 2.85
C ILE A 67 -1.75 5.52 3.43
N THR A 68 -2.66 6.36 3.95
CA THR A 68 -2.24 7.70 4.41
C THR A 68 -1.44 7.62 5.71
N CYS A 69 -1.82 6.76 6.66
CA CYS A 69 -1.04 6.55 7.88
C CYS A 69 0.36 6.01 7.60
N SER A 70 0.56 5.26 6.51
CA SER A 70 1.89 4.80 6.09
C SER A 70 2.84 5.97 5.80
N PHE A 71 2.33 7.10 5.29
CA PHE A 71 3.16 8.28 5.03
C PHE A 71 3.72 8.93 6.29
N LEU A 72 3.13 8.72 7.47
CA LEU A 72 3.74 9.19 8.74
C LEU A 72 5.10 8.54 9.00
N LEU A 73 5.34 7.34 8.45
CA LEU A 73 6.63 6.65 8.56
C LEU A 73 7.71 7.24 7.64
N SER A 74 7.35 8.14 6.72
CA SER A 74 8.31 8.81 5.83
C SER A 74 8.99 10.03 6.45
N TYR A 75 8.43 10.56 7.55
CA TYR A 75 8.98 11.71 8.27
C TYR A 75 10.27 11.37 9.01
N LYS A 76 11.13 12.37 9.25
CA LYS A 76 12.38 12.19 9.98
C LYS A 76 12.14 12.13 11.49
N GLU A 77 11.11 12.82 11.94
CA GLU A 77 10.72 12.96 13.34
C GLU A 77 10.21 11.61 13.87
N THR A 78 10.89 11.10 14.89
CA THR A 78 10.63 9.75 15.41
C THR A 78 9.24 9.63 16.02
N ASP A 79 8.72 10.68 16.62
CA ASP A 79 7.37 10.71 17.20
C ASP A 79 6.26 10.70 16.14
N LEU A 80 6.47 11.30 14.97
CA LEU A 80 5.59 11.11 13.81
C LEU A 80 5.60 9.65 13.34
N GLN A 81 6.77 9.01 13.27
CA GLN A 81 6.85 7.59 12.92
C GLN A 81 6.14 6.71 13.95
N ILE A 82 6.30 6.98 15.24
CA ILE A 82 5.62 6.25 16.33
C ILE A 82 4.11 6.42 16.21
N ALA A 83 3.63 7.63 15.94
CA ALA A 83 2.21 7.88 15.72
C ALA A 83 1.68 7.10 14.50
N GLY A 84 2.46 7.05 13.41
CA GLY A 84 2.16 6.23 12.24
C GLY A 84 2.01 4.75 12.58
N GLU A 85 2.97 4.19 13.32
CA GLU A 85 2.91 2.79 13.77
C GLU A 85 1.68 2.52 14.65
N GLN A 86 1.40 3.37 15.63
CA GLN A 86 0.24 3.24 16.50
C GLN A 86 -1.09 3.29 15.71
N ARG A 87 -1.17 4.17 14.71
CA ARG A 87 -2.34 4.28 13.83
C ARG A 87 -2.52 3.04 12.98
N LEU A 88 -1.46 2.55 12.33
CA LEU A 88 -1.49 1.34 11.52
C LEU A 88 -1.90 0.11 12.34
N ILE A 89 -1.37 -0.04 13.57
CA ILE A 89 -1.78 -1.10 14.51
C ILE A 89 -3.26 -0.97 14.86
N GLY A 90 -3.73 0.26 15.13
CA GLY A 90 -5.14 0.54 15.44
C GLY A 90 -6.06 0.14 14.30
N ILE A 91 -5.73 0.55 13.08
CA ILE A 91 -6.50 0.23 11.86
C ILE A 91 -6.51 -1.28 11.61
N ALA A 92 -5.35 -1.95 11.62
CA ALA A 92 -5.26 -3.40 11.42
C ALA A 92 -6.10 -4.17 12.45
N THR A 93 -6.11 -3.70 13.70
CA THR A 93 -6.93 -4.28 14.77
C THR A 93 -8.42 -4.08 14.53
N GLN A 94 -8.83 -2.92 14.04
CA GLN A 94 -10.23 -2.65 13.74
C GLN A 94 -10.71 -3.46 12.55
N LEU A 95 -9.92 -3.52 11.48
CA LEU A 95 -10.18 -4.35 10.30
C LEU A 95 -10.36 -5.83 10.67
N PHE A 96 -9.48 -6.37 11.51
CA PHE A 96 -9.62 -7.73 12.04
C PHE A 96 -10.95 -7.93 12.79
N LYS A 97 -11.32 -7.00 13.69
CA LYS A 97 -12.58 -7.08 14.45
C LYS A 97 -13.83 -6.96 13.56
N GLU A 98 -13.72 -6.27 12.44
CA GLU A 98 -14.76 -6.14 11.43
C GLU A 98 -14.84 -7.36 10.50
N GLY A 99 -14.03 -8.41 10.73
CA GLY A 99 -14.00 -9.62 9.91
C GLY A 99 -13.24 -9.46 8.59
N ASN A 100 -12.46 -8.38 8.44
CA ASN A 100 -11.70 -8.07 7.25
C ASN A 100 -10.19 -7.97 7.57
N PRO A 101 -9.54 -9.02 8.10
CA PRO A 101 -8.10 -8.99 8.32
C PRO A 101 -7.36 -8.68 7.01
N VAL A 102 -6.31 -7.87 7.08
CA VAL A 102 -5.57 -7.45 5.87
C VAL A 102 -4.12 -7.91 5.91
N TYR A 103 -3.58 -8.23 4.74
CA TYR A 103 -2.18 -8.57 4.53
C TYR A 103 -1.60 -7.82 3.33
N LEU A 104 -0.63 -6.96 3.59
CA LEU A 104 0.03 -6.11 2.60
C LEU A 104 1.17 -6.89 1.92
N VAL A 105 1.18 -6.92 0.59
CA VAL A 105 2.23 -7.56 -0.22
C VAL A 105 2.81 -6.61 -1.26
N SER A 106 4.07 -6.83 -1.62
CA SER A 106 4.74 -6.09 -2.70
C SER A 106 5.57 -7.02 -3.56
N GLY A 107 5.97 -6.52 -4.72
CA GLY A 107 6.86 -7.20 -5.65
C GLY A 107 6.17 -7.44 -7.00
N LEU A 108 6.95 -7.95 -7.94
CA LEU A 108 6.49 -8.22 -9.30
C LEU A 108 5.24 -9.09 -9.24
N ASP A 109 4.24 -8.75 -10.06
CA ASP A 109 2.95 -9.43 -10.15
C ASP A 109 2.12 -9.45 -8.86
N SER A 110 2.51 -8.69 -7.81
CA SER A 110 1.78 -8.70 -6.53
C SER A 110 0.32 -8.29 -6.69
N SER A 111 -0.01 -7.35 -7.59
CA SER A 111 -1.38 -6.98 -7.91
C SER A 111 -2.18 -8.18 -8.45
N PHE A 112 -1.63 -8.90 -9.42
CA PHE A 112 -2.23 -10.12 -9.98
C PHE A 112 -2.40 -11.21 -8.91
N GLU A 113 -1.35 -11.48 -8.12
CA GLU A 113 -1.37 -12.48 -7.06
C GLU A 113 -2.39 -12.12 -5.96
N THR A 114 -2.50 -10.85 -5.57
CA THR A 114 -3.51 -10.43 -4.59
C THR A 114 -4.92 -10.60 -5.11
N LYS A 115 -5.18 -10.23 -6.36
CA LYS A 115 -6.48 -10.43 -6.99
C LYS A 115 -6.87 -11.91 -6.96
N LYS A 116 -5.95 -12.79 -7.37
CA LYS A 116 -6.15 -14.24 -7.36
C LYS A 116 -6.42 -14.79 -5.95
N LYS A 117 -5.64 -14.37 -4.94
CA LYS A 117 -5.84 -14.83 -3.55
C LYS A 117 -7.19 -14.38 -2.98
N ASN A 118 -7.60 -13.16 -3.29
CA ASN A 118 -8.87 -12.62 -2.81
C ASN A 118 -10.11 -13.29 -3.43
N GLU A 119 -9.97 -14.09 -4.50
CA GLU A 119 -11.05 -14.92 -5.04
C GLU A 119 -11.40 -16.10 -4.10
N SER A 120 -10.48 -16.51 -3.23
CA SER A 120 -10.64 -17.64 -2.29
C SER A 120 -10.61 -17.19 -0.82
N ILE A 121 -11.17 -16.02 -0.54
CA ILE A 121 -11.06 -15.35 0.78
C ILE A 121 -11.57 -16.21 1.96
N ASP A 122 -12.63 -16.99 1.74
CA ASP A 122 -13.24 -17.82 2.78
C ASP A 122 -12.30 -18.93 3.28
N ASP A 123 -11.37 -19.39 2.43
CA ASP A 123 -10.39 -20.44 2.77
C ASP A 123 -9.17 -19.88 3.54
N ASP A 124 -8.92 -18.57 3.45
CA ASP A 124 -7.72 -17.89 3.97
C ASP A 124 -7.96 -17.12 5.28
N ASN A 125 -8.82 -17.63 6.17
CA ASN A 125 -9.26 -16.91 7.38
C ASN A 125 -9.85 -15.52 7.09
N HIS A 126 -10.48 -15.34 5.93
CA HIS A 126 -11.00 -14.07 5.45
C HIS A 126 -9.95 -12.97 5.25
N ILE A 127 -8.67 -13.34 5.06
CA ILE A 127 -7.59 -12.37 4.82
C ILE A 127 -7.78 -11.72 3.45
N VAL A 128 -7.89 -10.39 3.44
CA VAL A 128 -7.79 -9.57 2.23
C VAL A 128 -6.33 -9.23 1.97
N TYR A 129 -5.81 -9.73 0.86
CA TYR A 129 -4.49 -9.37 0.34
C TYR A 129 -4.54 -8.04 -0.40
N ILE A 130 -3.58 -7.17 -0.13
CA ILE A 130 -3.50 -5.83 -0.74
C ILE A 130 -2.09 -5.66 -1.32
N SER A 131 -1.99 -5.47 -2.63
CA SER A 131 -0.73 -5.04 -3.24
C SER A 131 -0.50 -3.55 -2.95
N TYR A 132 0.64 -3.21 -2.35
CA TYR A 132 1.00 -1.83 -2.07
C TYR A 132 2.13 -1.29 -2.96
N ALA A 133 2.79 -2.16 -3.74
CA ALA A 133 3.82 -1.80 -4.72
C ALA A 133 4.15 -2.98 -5.66
N GLU A 134 4.16 -2.75 -6.98
CA GLU A 134 4.38 -3.81 -7.98
C GLU A 134 5.86 -4.04 -8.36
N CYS A 135 6.75 -3.06 -8.22
CA CYS A 135 8.14 -3.21 -8.70
C CYS A 135 9.17 -2.85 -7.63
N THR A 136 9.12 -1.60 -7.17
CA THR A 136 9.95 -1.10 -6.09
C THR A 136 9.07 -0.42 -5.08
N SER A 137 9.45 -0.50 -3.80
CA SER A 137 8.69 0.14 -2.74
C SER A 137 9.59 1.04 -1.90
N PRO A 138 9.18 2.29 -1.64
CA PRO A 138 9.83 3.11 -0.62
C PRO A 138 9.89 2.39 0.72
N THR A 139 11.01 2.55 1.44
CA THR A 139 11.25 1.87 2.73
C THR A 139 10.12 2.08 3.74
N PHE A 140 9.48 3.25 3.74
CA PHE A 140 8.39 3.55 4.66
C PHE A 140 7.12 2.72 4.39
N LEU A 141 6.84 2.38 3.13
CA LEU A 141 5.70 1.51 2.78
C LEU A 141 6.00 0.06 3.17
N SER A 142 7.22 -0.43 2.95
CA SER A 142 7.61 -1.76 3.44
C SER A 142 7.53 -1.86 4.96
N LYS A 143 7.98 -0.82 5.68
CA LYS A 143 7.82 -0.75 7.15
C LYS A 143 6.35 -0.76 7.57
N ALA A 144 5.49 -0.04 6.85
CA ALA A 144 4.05 -0.07 7.11
C ALA A 144 3.45 -1.45 6.91
N ALA A 145 3.82 -2.14 5.82
CA ALA A 145 3.43 -3.52 5.54
C ALA A 145 3.82 -4.47 6.66
N ASP A 146 5.06 -4.39 7.14
CA ASP A 146 5.54 -5.21 8.26
C ASP A 146 4.72 -4.99 9.53
N ILE A 147 4.41 -3.73 9.87
CA ILE A 147 3.60 -3.37 11.05
C ILE A 147 2.20 -3.97 10.95
N VAL A 148 1.53 -3.75 9.81
CA VAL A 148 0.16 -4.24 9.56
C VAL A 148 0.13 -5.76 9.59
N ASN A 149 0.99 -6.42 8.81
CA ASN A 149 1.04 -7.87 8.69
C ASN A 149 1.33 -8.54 10.04
N LYS A 150 2.31 -8.01 10.79
CA LYS A 150 2.65 -8.53 12.12
C LYS A 150 1.47 -8.42 13.08
N GLN A 151 0.74 -7.30 13.06
CA GLN A 151 -0.43 -7.13 13.91
C GLN A 151 -1.56 -8.08 13.49
N THR A 152 -1.89 -8.17 12.21
CA THR A 152 -2.92 -9.08 11.69
C THR A 152 -2.63 -10.52 12.08
N LEU A 153 -1.41 -11.02 11.79
CA LEU A 153 -1.01 -12.39 12.12
C LEU A 153 -1.03 -12.67 13.63
N SER A 154 -0.65 -11.68 14.45
CA SER A 154 -0.72 -11.77 15.91
C SER A 154 -2.16 -11.96 16.40
N LEU A 155 -3.12 -11.26 15.80
CA LEU A 155 -4.54 -11.36 16.14
C LEU A 155 -5.13 -12.70 15.71
N ILE A 156 -4.89 -13.14 14.47
CA ILE A 156 -5.31 -14.46 13.97
C ILE A 156 -4.79 -15.57 14.90
N LYS A 157 -3.49 -15.55 15.22
CA LYS A 157 -2.89 -16.54 16.11
C LYS A 157 -3.50 -16.56 17.51
N LYS A 158 -3.97 -15.42 18.02
CA LYS A 158 -4.64 -15.33 19.32
C LYS A 158 -6.06 -15.89 19.25
N GLU A 159 -6.75 -15.71 18.13
CA GLU A 159 -8.09 -16.25 17.91
C GLU A 159 -8.08 -17.77 17.75
N CYS A 160 -7.14 -18.33 16.98
CA CYS A 160 -7.00 -19.80 16.83
C CYS A 160 -6.63 -20.55 18.13
N ARG A 161 -6.25 -19.82 19.20
CA ARG A 161 -5.89 -20.39 20.51
C ARG A 161 -7.03 -20.33 21.53
N LYS A 162 -8.13 -19.66 21.20
CA LYS A 162 -9.35 -19.63 22.02
C LYS A 162 -10.23 -20.82 21.67
#